data_AF-A0A031JSW1-F1
#
_entry.id   AF-A0A031JSW1-F1
#
_cell.length_a   1.000
_cell.length_b   1.000
_cell.length_c   1.000
_cell.angle_alpha   90.00
_cell.angle_beta   90.00
_cell.angle_gamma   90.00
#
_symmetry.space_group_name_H-M   'P 1'
#
loop_
_entity.id
_entity.type
_entity.pdbx_description
1 polymer ?
#
loop_
_entity_poly.entity_id
_entity_poly.type
_entity_poly.pdbx_seq_one_letter_code
_entity_poly.pdbx_strand_id
1 'polypeptide(L)' 'MLSIGRTKGYELIAAGELEVFKIGRATRITVASILAFMERQIANRDA' A
#
# COMPACT_ATOMS: atom_id res chain seq x y z
N MET A 1 1.41 -3.53 9.98
CA MET A 1 0.22 -2.80 9.48
C MET A 1 -0.50 -3.55 8.37
N LEU A 2 0.16 -4.01 7.28
CA LEU A 2 -0.50 -4.88 6.28
C LEU A 2 -0.16 -6.38 6.36
N SER A 3 0.87 -6.76 7.14
CA SER A 3 1.30 -8.16 7.31
C SER A 3 1.54 -8.91 5.99
N ILE A 4 2.06 -8.21 4.97
CA ILE A 4 2.40 -8.78 3.65
C ILE A 4 3.92 -8.89 3.46
N GLY A 5 4.32 -9.81 2.58
CA GLY A 5 5.71 -9.93 2.13
C GLY A 5 6.18 -8.73 1.30
N ARG A 6 7.50 -8.52 1.24
CA ARG A 6 8.12 -7.40 0.51
C ARG A 6 7.77 -7.40 -0.98
N THR A 7 7.76 -8.58 -1.62
CA THR A 7 7.39 -8.73 -3.03
C THR A 7 6.00 -8.16 -3.27
N LYS A 8 5.02 -8.54 -2.44
CA LYS A 8 3.66 -8.03 -2.57
C LYS A 8 3.59 -6.52 -2.32
N GLY A 9 4.36 -6.02 -1.36
CA GLY A 9 4.48 -4.57 -1.15
C GLY A 9 4.96 -3.83 -2.39
N TYR A 10 5.99 -4.35 -3.09
CA TYR A 10 6.47 -3.74 -4.33
C TYR A 10 5.48 -3.88 -5.49
N GLU A 11 4.76 -5.00 -5.61
CA GLU A 11 3.69 -5.13 -6.60
C GLU A 11 2.61 -4.06 -6.42
N LEU A 12 2.18 -3.81 -5.18
CA LEU A 12 1.17 -2.77 -4.89
C LEU A 12 1.68 -1.37 -5.21
N ILE A 13 2.96 -1.10 -4.96
CA ILE A 13 3.60 0.16 -5.36
C ILE A 13 3.64 0.28 -6.89
N ALA A 14 4.05 -0.77 -7.59
CA ALA A 14 4.12 -0.79 -9.05
C ALA A 14 2.73 -0.66 -9.71
N ALA A 15 1.69 -1.21 -9.06
CA ALA A 15 0.30 -1.08 -9.48
C ALA A 15 -0.31 0.29 -9.17
N GLY A 16 0.40 1.19 -8.47
CA GLY A 16 -0.13 2.49 -8.04
C GLY A 16 -1.16 2.42 -6.90
N GLU A 17 -1.32 1.25 -6.28
CA GLU A 17 -2.26 1.04 -5.16
C GLU A 17 -1.77 1.68 -3.86
N LEU A 18 -0.44 1.83 -3.73
CA LEU A 18 0.22 2.47 -2.59
C LEU A 18 1.01 3.70 -3.04
N GLU A 19 0.69 4.84 -2.44
CA GLU A 19 1.39 6.10 -2.65
C GLU A 19 2.74 6.08 -1.93
N VAL A 20 3.80 6.36 -2.69
CA VAL A 20 5.16 6.34 -2.18
C VAL A 20 5.91 7.63 -2.42
N PHE A 21 6.83 7.93 -1.51
CA PHE A 21 7.82 8.97 -1.68
C PHE A 21 9.18 8.52 -1.15
N LYS A 22 10.23 9.29 -1.48
CA LYS A 22 11.61 8.98 -1.09
C LYS A 22 12.09 9.91 0.01
N ILE A 23 12.77 9.35 1.00
CA ILE A 23 13.61 10.10 1.95
C ILE A 23 15.02 9.52 1.82
N GLY A 24 15.88 10.22 1.09
CA GLY A 24 17.20 9.69 0.69
C GLY A 24 17.07 8.39 -0.10
N ARG A 25 17.78 7.33 0.35
CA ARG A 25 17.72 5.99 -0.28
C ARG A 25 16.46 5.19 0.09
N ALA A 26 15.67 5.68 1.03
CA ALA A 26 14.60 4.91 1.63
C ALA A 26 13.25 5.25 0.98
N THR A 27 12.49 4.22 0.60
CA THR A 27 11.09 4.38 0.17
C THR A 27 10.19 4.46 1.41
N ARG A 28 9.21 5.36 1.38
CA ARG A 28 8.17 5.51 2.40
C ARG A 28 6.81 5.38 1.73
N ILE A 29 5.85 4.83 2.46
CA ILE A 29 4.44 4.73 2.06
C ILE A 29 3.66 5.61 3.04
N THR A 30 2.72 6.41 2.54
CA THR A 30 1.89 7.25 3.42
C THR A 30 0.90 6.39 4.20
N VAL A 31 0.65 6.73 5.47
CA VAL A 31 -0.35 6.01 6.29
C VAL A 31 -1.74 6.16 5.66
N ALA A 32 -2.07 7.34 5.13
CA ALA A 32 -3.32 7.60 4.44
C ALA A 32 -3.55 6.65 3.25
N SER A 33 -2.51 6.42 2.43
CA SER A 33 -2.62 5.48 1.31
C SER A 33 -2.84 4.04 1.77
N ILE A 34 -2.20 3.62 2.86
CA ILE A 34 -2.42 2.27 3.42
C ILE A 34 -3.86 2.11 3.91
N LEU A 35 -4.40 3.10 4.61
CA LEU A 35 -5.79 3.08 5.07
C LEU A 35 -6.78 3.03 3.91
N ALA A 36 -6.60 3.89 2.90
CA ALA A 36 -7.44 3.88 1.71
C ALA A 36 -7.38 2.55 0.95
N PHE A 37 -6.22 1.91 0.88
CA PHE A 37 -6.09 0.57 0.32
C PHE A 37 -6.91 -0.46 1.11
N MET A 38 -6.85 -0.43 2.45
CA MET A 38 -7.61 -1.35 3.30
C MET A 38 -9.12 -1.16 3.15
N GLU A 39 -9.59 0.08 3.08
CA GLU A 39 -11.01 0.40 2.87
C GLU A 39 -11.54 -0.21 1.56
N ARG A 40 -10.77 -0.11 0.46
CA ARG A 40 -11.13 -0.76 -0.82
C ARG A 40 -11.19 -2.29 -0.69
N GLN A 41 -10.24 -2.91 0.03
CA GLN A 41 -10.25 -4.37 0.22
C GLN A 41 -11.44 -4.84 1.06
N ILE A 42 -11.83 -4.08 2.08
CA ILE A 42 -13.01 -4.38 2.90
C ILE A 42 -14.28 -4.22 2.06
N ALA A 43 -14.43 -3.11 1.34
CA ALA A 43 -15.58 -2.88 0.45
C ALA A 43 -15.73 -3.98 -0.62
N ASN A 44 -14.62 -4.44 -1.20
CA ASN A 44 -14.63 -5.52 -2.19
C ASN A 44 -14.93 -6.91 -1.59
N ARG A 45 -14.76 -7.09 -0.28
CA ARG A 45 -15.11 -8.34 0.41
C ARG A 45 -16.61 -8.44 0.69
N ASP A 46 -17.25 -7.29 0.90
CA ASP A 46 -18.66 -7.19 1.26
C ASP A 46 -19.57 -6.97 0.02
N ALA A 47 -18.99 -6.94 -1.19
CA ALA A 47 -19.65 -6.82 -2.49
C ALA A 47 -19.76 -8.18 -3.21
#